data_AF-A0A3C0NL05-F1
#
_entry.id   AF-A0A3C0NL05-F1
#
_cell.length_a   1.000
_cell.length_b   1.000
_cell.length_c   1.000
_cell.angle_alpha   90.00
_cell.angle_beta   90.00
_cell.angle_gamma   90.00
#
_symmetry.space_group_name_H-M   'P 1'
#
loop_
_entity.id
_entity.type
_entity.pdbx_description
1 polymer ?
#
loop_
_entity_poly.entity_id
_entity_poly.type
_entity_poly.pdbx_seq_one_letter_code
_entity_poly.pdbx_strand_id
1 'polypeptide(L)'
;MTLLERIKGLDYASIIAACKLTGYDVAFRRGPLFFSSVDNINPDKSIVNNIEIMVKRGIKFLLKQGKVLDVGITFEGGYTKLVSSGDGDFLTPDGLWDFKTSTYEPNSAETLQILMYFAMAVHSKKSIYQNINKIGLFNPLKNILYFIPVDCIKDEIMATVGHDVLGYNYPENMSKWRETEGEDSQVFLDYINQKERELTLTDFDPNCFEDGIHDISIDDYGTFCLSFLKRERPKLSYTEKILFLKNSDFLMFISASASGEYYLLHGGHIKKLDKPVRYYYDNMAKYANSVLSIFVPYWEFLEAIGKKLRRIEPNKELLQKGEYEKVNAIRKAGGREIISFDSYVEKFDWDYKSAMSRFEGRVHGCIVDLDYSNHIYVNPYDGTITPYHAESMVSKHVYSNLASLIADKRPEMLPGFENSRKETTTALPPQNGLQEESLELLLSEKIDTTSELVYDTGMYAASRIMRGLQYIYDFNLICDWYDDILYSNSLPEPENN
;
A
#
# COMPACT_ATOMS: atom_id res chain seq x y z
N MET A 1 24.63 6.21 27.45
CA MET A 1 25.39 5.39 26.49
C MET A 1 24.49 5.14 25.30
N THR A 2 24.91 5.57 24.10
CA THR A 2 24.12 5.43 22.88
C THR A 2 23.97 3.96 22.47
N LEU A 3 23.01 3.62 21.59
CA LEU A 3 22.90 2.25 21.06
C LEU A 3 24.19 1.82 20.36
N LEU A 4 24.82 2.74 19.61
CA LEU A 4 26.08 2.49 18.92
C LEU A 4 27.23 2.15 19.89
N GLU A 5 27.36 2.90 20.99
CA GLU A 5 28.38 2.66 22.03
C GLU A 5 28.24 1.30 22.73
N ARG A 6 27.07 0.67 22.65
CA ARG A 6 26.79 -0.65 23.22
C ARG A 6 27.21 -1.80 22.31
N ILE A 7 27.49 -1.55 21.04
CA ILE A 7 27.91 -2.57 20.07
C ILE A 7 29.43 -2.73 20.18
N LYS A 8 29.87 -3.76 20.92
CA LYS A 8 31.28 -4.06 21.19
C LYS A 8 31.75 -5.38 20.56
N GLY A 9 30.84 -6.14 19.97
CA GLY A 9 31.14 -7.43 19.36
C GLY A 9 29.86 -8.19 19.01
N LEU A 10 29.88 -9.51 19.19
CA LEU A 10 28.74 -10.39 18.91
C LEU A 10 28.08 -10.92 20.20
N ASP A 11 28.36 -10.30 21.35
CA ASP A 11 27.66 -10.65 22.58
C ASP A 11 26.19 -10.23 22.52
N TYR A 12 25.39 -10.82 23.41
CA TYR A 12 23.95 -10.60 23.46
C TYR A 12 23.58 -9.11 23.51
N ALA A 13 24.25 -8.31 24.34
CA ALA A 13 23.91 -6.89 24.50
C ALA A 13 24.25 -6.08 23.23
N SER A 14 25.36 -6.42 22.56
CA SER A 14 25.75 -5.84 21.28
C SER A 14 24.73 -6.14 20.18
N ILE A 15 24.27 -7.39 20.06
CA ILE A 15 23.30 -7.79 19.03
C ILE A 15 21.93 -7.13 19.26
N ILE A 16 21.44 -7.08 20.51
CA ILE A 16 20.21 -6.34 20.82
C ILE A 16 20.34 -4.87 20.42
N ALA A 17 21.47 -4.23 20.76
CA ALA A 17 21.70 -2.83 20.43
C ALA A 17 21.75 -2.59 18.92
N ALA A 18 22.36 -3.50 18.15
CA ALA A 18 22.39 -3.45 16.69
C ALA A 18 20.98 -3.60 16.09
N CYS A 19 20.16 -4.54 16.56
CA CYS A 19 18.79 -4.72 16.10
C CYS A 19 17.93 -3.46 16.34
N LYS A 20 18.06 -2.85 17.53
CA LYS A 20 17.39 -1.58 17.82
C LYS A 20 17.86 -0.47 16.89
N LEU A 21 19.17 -0.37 16.65
CA LEU A 21 19.74 0.65 15.78
C LEU A 21 19.22 0.52 14.34
N THR A 22 19.07 -0.71 13.82
CA THR A 22 18.49 -0.94 12.49
C THR A 22 17.03 -0.50 12.35
N GLY A 23 16.28 -0.35 13.45
CA GLY A 23 14.92 0.20 13.40
C GLY A 23 14.87 1.65 12.88
N TYR A 24 15.93 2.43 13.07
CA TYR A 24 16.02 3.78 12.52
C TYR A 24 16.31 3.80 11.01
N ASP A 25 16.91 2.74 10.46
CA ASP A 25 17.18 2.62 9.02
C ASP A 25 15.88 2.62 8.20
N VAL A 26 14.80 2.05 8.77
CA VAL A 26 13.46 2.10 8.16
C VAL A 26 12.98 3.55 7.98
N ALA A 27 13.18 4.42 8.97
CA ALA A 27 12.80 5.83 8.87
C ALA A 27 13.58 6.55 7.76
N PHE A 28 14.85 6.22 7.60
CA PHE A 28 15.73 6.82 6.59
C PHE A 28 15.42 6.32 5.18
N ARG A 29 15.29 5.00 4.98
CA ARG A 29 15.11 4.37 3.66
C ARG A 29 13.67 4.35 3.16
N ARG A 30 12.69 4.20 4.06
CA ARG A 30 11.25 4.11 3.72
C ARG A 30 10.47 5.37 4.07
N GLY A 31 11.03 6.23 4.92
CA GLY A 31 10.38 7.44 5.43
C GLY A 31 9.77 7.25 6.82
N PRO A 32 9.49 8.37 7.53
CA PRO A 32 9.12 8.36 8.95
C PRO A 32 7.77 7.69 9.26
N LEU A 33 6.92 7.41 8.26
CA LEU A 33 5.66 6.67 8.49
C LEU A 33 5.87 5.19 8.79
N PHE A 34 6.95 4.61 8.27
CA PHE A 34 7.24 3.19 8.46
C PHE A 34 8.07 2.97 9.73
N PHE A 35 8.40 4.04 10.45
CA PHE A 35 9.14 3.97 11.70
C PHE A 35 8.26 3.46 12.83
N SER A 36 8.65 2.32 13.41
CA SER A 36 8.17 1.87 14.72
C SER A 36 9.19 2.21 15.80
N SER A 37 8.74 2.46 17.03
CA SER A 37 9.66 2.70 18.14
C SER A 37 10.66 1.55 18.28
N VAL A 38 11.96 1.88 18.32
CA VAL A 38 13.04 0.89 18.50
C VAL A 38 12.99 0.20 19.87
N ASP A 39 12.25 0.77 20.83
CA ASP A 39 11.98 0.15 22.12
C ASP A 39 11.14 -1.13 21.99
N ASN A 40 10.37 -1.24 20.91
CA ASN A 40 9.57 -2.44 20.60
C ASN A 40 10.42 -3.54 19.96
N ILE A 41 11.65 -3.27 19.54
CA ILE A 41 12.55 -4.25 18.92
C ILE A 41 13.26 -5.04 20.03
N ASN A 42 12.69 -6.19 20.39
CA ASN A 42 13.21 -7.05 21.46
C ASN A 42 13.39 -8.49 20.95
N PRO A 43 14.44 -8.77 20.15
CA PRO A 43 14.68 -10.11 19.64
C PRO A 43 15.00 -11.08 20.79
N ASP A 44 14.44 -12.28 20.70
CA ASP A 44 14.67 -13.33 21.70
C ASP A 44 16.07 -13.96 21.55
N LYS A 45 16.41 -14.85 22.49
CA LYS A 45 17.70 -15.57 22.49
C LYS A 45 17.95 -16.38 21.22
N SER A 46 16.91 -16.96 20.62
CA SER A 46 17.04 -17.75 19.39
C SER A 46 17.40 -16.85 18.22
N ILE A 47 16.72 -15.70 18.08
CA ILE A 47 17.00 -14.71 17.05
C ILE A 47 18.42 -14.14 17.23
N VAL A 48 18.82 -13.81 18.45
CA VAL A 48 20.18 -13.32 18.76
C VAL A 48 21.24 -14.34 18.35
N ASN A 49 21.05 -15.62 18.69
CA ASN A 49 21.97 -16.69 18.30
C ASN A 49 22.03 -16.86 16.77
N ASN A 50 20.89 -16.75 16.08
CA ASN A 50 20.85 -16.83 14.61
C ASN A 50 21.63 -15.66 13.97
N ILE A 51 21.47 -14.44 14.49
CA ILE A 51 22.23 -13.26 14.01
C ILE A 51 23.72 -13.48 14.25
N GLU A 52 24.12 -13.94 15.43
CA GLU A 52 25.52 -14.26 15.73
C GLU A 52 26.11 -15.25 14.71
N ILE A 53 25.38 -16.34 14.42
CA ILE A 53 25.77 -17.35 13.44
C ILE A 53 25.90 -16.74 12.04
N MET A 54 24.92 -15.94 11.61
CA MET A 54 24.93 -15.28 10.30
C MET A 54 26.11 -14.33 10.15
N VAL A 55 26.41 -13.52 11.18
CA VAL A 55 27.56 -12.60 11.16
C VAL A 55 28.88 -13.38 11.12
N LYS A 56 29.02 -14.45 11.92
CA LYS A 56 30.21 -15.33 11.88
C LYS A 56 30.40 -15.98 10.49
N ARG A 57 29.32 -16.40 9.85
CA ARG A 57 29.35 -16.93 8.47
C ARG A 57 29.79 -15.86 7.48
N GLY A 58 29.24 -14.64 7.57
CA GLY A 58 29.63 -13.49 6.76
C GLY A 58 31.12 -13.16 6.89
N ILE A 59 31.63 -13.05 8.12
CA ILE A 59 33.05 -12.81 8.38
C ILE A 59 33.92 -13.92 7.75
N LYS A 60 33.56 -15.19 7.98
CA LYS A 60 34.30 -16.34 7.41
C LYS A 60 34.26 -16.35 5.89
N PHE A 61 33.13 -15.99 5.28
CA PHE A 61 32.99 -15.85 3.84
C PHE A 61 33.91 -14.74 3.31
N LEU A 62 33.84 -13.53 3.85
CA LEU A 62 34.66 -12.40 3.41
C LEU A 62 36.16 -12.71 3.54
N LEU A 63 36.59 -13.28 4.67
CA LEU A 63 37.99 -13.72 4.86
C LEU A 63 38.46 -14.73 3.81
N LYS A 64 37.57 -15.59 3.30
CA LYS A 64 37.90 -16.52 2.21
C LYS A 64 38.00 -15.84 0.85
N GLN A 65 37.29 -14.75 0.62
CA GLN A 65 37.36 -13.99 -0.63
C GLN A 65 38.56 -13.04 -0.68
N GLY A 66 39.12 -12.68 0.49
CA GLY A 66 40.29 -11.82 0.61
C GLY A 66 40.02 -10.62 1.53
N LYS A 67 40.98 -9.69 1.60
CA LYS A 67 40.79 -8.46 2.37
C LYS A 67 39.65 -7.65 1.76
N VAL A 68 38.61 -7.37 2.55
CA VAL A 68 37.55 -6.43 2.16
C VAL A 68 38.19 -5.09 1.81
N LEU A 69 37.99 -4.66 0.57
CA LEU A 69 38.54 -3.42 0.04
C LEU A 69 37.67 -2.24 0.42
N ASP A 70 36.35 -2.43 0.40
CA ASP A 70 35.37 -1.38 0.71
C ASP A 70 34.01 -1.98 1.11
N VAL A 71 33.18 -1.19 1.80
CA VAL A 71 31.84 -1.56 2.30
C VAL A 71 30.82 -0.46 2.01
N GLY A 72 29.58 -0.82 1.66
CA GLY A 72 28.55 0.16 1.29
C GLY A 72 28.97 0.96 0.05
N ILE A 73 29.46 0.27 -0.96
CA ILE A 73 30.08 0.89 -2.14
C ILE A 73 29.05 1.61 -3.00
N THR A 74 29.49 2.73 -3.57
CA THR A 74 28.71 3.56 -4.50
C THR A 74 29.45 3.71 -5.82
N PHE A 75 28.72 3.95 -6.91
CA PHE A 75 29.23 3.85 -8.27
C PHE A 75 29.36 5.22 -8.94
N GLU A 76 30.05 6.17 -8.29
CA GLU A 76 30.23 7.53 -8.79
C GLU A 76 30.84 7.51 -10.20
N GLY A 77 30.19 8.20 -11.13
CA GLY A 77 30.52 8.18 -12.56
C GLY A 77 29.80 7.09 -13.37
N GLY A 78 29.32 6.03 -12.72
CA GLY A 78 28.50 4.98 -13.34
C GLY A 78 26.99 5.20 -13.24
N TYR A 79 26.52 6.11 -12.37
CA TYR A 79 25.09 6.47 -12.33
C TYR A 79 24.64 7.23 -13.57
N THR A 80 23.36 7.11 -13.91
CA THR A 80 22.69 7.84 -14.99
C THR A 80 21.44 8.57 -14.49
N LYS A 81 20.78 9.35 -15.33
CA LYS A 81 19.44 9.89 -15.04
C LYS A 81 18.38 8.82 -14.76
N LEU A 82 18.50 7.64 -15.38
CA LEU A 82 17.57 6.53 -15.19
C LEU A 82 17.82 5.82 -13.85
N VAL A 83 19.09 5.63 -13.49
CA VAL A 83 19.52 5.04 -12.22
C VAL A 83 20.53 5.95 -11.54
N SER A 84 20.02 6.84 -10.68
CA SER A 84 20.77 7.94 -10.08
C SER A 84 21.39 7.62 -8.71
N SER A 85 21.10 6.44 -8.15
CA SER A 85 21.65 6.00 -6.86
C SER A 85 21.62 4.47 -6.72
N GLY A 86 22.43 3.96 -5.81
CA GLY A 86 22.48 2.53 -5.45
C GLY A 86 23.73 2.22 -4.63
N ASP A 87 23.58 1.40 -3.59
CA ASP A 87 24.64 0.98 -2.68
C ASP A 87 24.83 -0.55 -2.69
N GLY A 88 26.04 -1.00 -3.01
CA GLY A 88 26.44 -2.41 -2.93
C GLY A 88 27.07 -2.76 -1.58
N ASP A 89 26.97 -4.01 -1.14
CA ASP A 89 27.39 -4.36 0.22
C ASP A 89 28.93 -4.43 0.40
N PHE A 90 29.61 -5.32 -0.32
CA PHE A 90 31.03 -5.60 -0.09
C PHE A 90 31.84 -5.72 -1.38
N LEU A 91 33.01 -5.07 -1.38
CA LEU A 91 34.04 -5.27 -2.39
C LEU A 91 35.23 -6.03 -1.80
N THR A 92 35.71 -7.03 -2.54
CA THR A 92 36.91 -7.81 -2.25
C THR A 92 37.86 -7.73 -3.45
N PRO A 93 39.11 -8.23 -3.38
CA PRO A 93 40.12 -7.99 -4.42
C PRO A 93 39.69 -8.36 -5.83
N ASP A 94 38.87 -9.41 -5.95
CA ASP A 94 38.39 -9.94 -7.22
C ASP A 94 36.86 -10.09 -7.29
N GLY A 95 36.14 -9.83 -6.18
CA GLY A 95 34.71 -10.12 -6.05
C GLY A 95 33.86 -8.94 -5.60
N LEU A 96 32.70 -8.78 -6.23
CA LEU A 96 31.61 -7.89 -5.82
C LEU A 96 30.46 -8.70 -5.22
N TRP A 97 30.07 -8.40 -3.99
CA TRP A 97 29.16 -9.24 -3.22
C TRP A 97 27.99 -8.45 -2.62
N ASP A 98 26.81 -9.03 -2.73
CA ASP A 98 25.58 -8.56 -2.09
C ASP A 98 25.01 -9.66 -1.17
N PHE A 99 24.59 -9.29 0.03
CA PHE A 99 24.18 -10.22 1.08
C PHE A 99 22.66 -10.32 1.12
N LYS A 100 22.14 -11.55 1.05
CA LYS A 100 20.68 -11.81 1.09
C LYS A 100 20.31 -12.73 2.25
N THR A 101 19.51 -12.24 3.18
CA THR A 101 18.98 -13.03 4.32
C THR A 101 17.60 -13.62 4.01
N SER A 102 17.53 -14.48 2.99
CA SER A 102 16.28 -15.09 2.52
C SER A 102 16.26 -16.61 2.73
N THR A 103 15.07 -17.19 2.94
CA THR A 103 14.86 -18.64 2.90
C THR A 103 14.74 -19.17 1.46
N TYR A 104 14.40 -18.29 0.52
CA TYR A 104 14.24 -18.58 -0.90
C TYR A 104 15.57 -18.54 -1.68
N GLU A 105 15.57 -19.08 -2.89
CA GLU A 105 16.67 -18.93 -3.85
C GLU A 105 16.63 -17.54 -4.50
N PRO A 106 17.77 -17.05 -5.04
CA PRO A 106 17.81 -15.78 -5.72
C PRO A 106 16.80 -15.69 -6.87
N ASN A 107 16.03 -14.61 -6.88
CA ASN A 107 15.12 -14.32 -7.99
C ASN A 107 15.76 -13.40 -9.04
N SER A 108 15.05 -13.20 -10.16
CA SER A 108 15.54 -12.38 -11.28
C SER A 108 15.87 -10.94 -10.89
N ALA A 109 15.14 -10.33 -9.95
CA ALA A 109 15.41 -8.98 -9.48
C ALA A 109 16.71 -8.89 -8.68
N GLU A 110 16.98 -9.88 -7.82
CA GLU A 110 18.22 -9.95 -7.03
C GLU A 110 19.44 -10.21 -7.92
N THR A 111 19.30 -11.07 -8.93
CA THR A 111 20.38 -11.30 -9.91
C THR A 111 20.60 -10.10 -10.83
N LEU A 112 19.54 -9.38 -11.21
CA LEU A 112 19.65 -8.16 -11.99
C LEU A 112 20.34 -7.05 -11.17
N GLN A 113 20.03 -6.92 -9.88
CA GLN A 113 20.65 -5.94 -9.00
C GLN A 113 22.18 -6.06 -8.96
N ILE A 114 22.71 -7.27 -8.70
CA ILE A 114 24.17 -7.47 -8.64
C ILE A 114 24.83 -7.28 -10.02
N LEU A 115 24.11 -7.58 -11.11
CA LEU A 115 24.56 -7.33 -12.47
C LEU A 115 24.63 -5.84 -12.81
N MET A 116 23.63 -5.07 -12.38
CA MET A 116 23.62 -3.60 -12.48
C MET A 116 24.78 -2.99 -11.69
N TYR A 117 25.04 -3.46 -10.46
CA TYR A 117 26.16 -3.00 -9.66
C TYR A 117 27.50 -3.24 -10.37
N PHE A 118 27.67 -4.40 -11.00
CA PHE A 118 28.86 -4.68 -11.80
C PHE A 118 29.01 -3.74 -12.99
N ALA A 119 27.94 -3.55 -13.77
CA ALA A 119 27.96 -2.64 -14.92
C ALA A 119 28.33 -1.21 -14.46
N MET A 120 27.67 -0.68 -13.43
CA MET A 120 27.99 0.65 -12.89
C MET A 120 29.40 0.72 -12.31
N ALA A 121 29.94 -0.35 -11.72
CA ALA A 121 31.31 -0.42 -11.25
C ALA A 121 32.33 -0.31 -12.40
N VAL A 122 32.05 -0.94 -13.55
CA VAL A 122 32.89 -0.85 -14.76
C VAL A 122 32.91 0.58 -15.31
N HIS A 123 31.79 1.29 -15.29
CA HIS A 123 31.68 2.67 -15.77
C HIS A 123 31.97 3.73 -14.68
N SER A 124 32.24 3.31 -13.45
CA SER A 124 32.60 4.23 -12.37
C SER A 124 34.02 4.78 -12.54
N LYS A 125 34.23 6.01 -12.07
CA LYS A 125 35.53 6.67 -12.08
C LYS A 125 36.51 6.14 -11.01
N LYS A 126 36.08 5.19 -10.18
CA LYS A 126 36.88 4.63 -9.09
C LYS A 126 37.71 3.44 -9.59
N SER A 127 39.04 3.56 -9.52
CA SER A 127 39.97 2.49 -9.92
C SER A 127 39.85 1.21 -9.08
N ILE A 128 39.23 1.27 -7.91
CA ILE A 128 39.04 0.13 -7.01
C ILE A 128 38.22 -1.02 -7.66
N TYR A 129 37.45 -0.73 -8.72
CA TYR A 129 36.60 -1.70 -9.41
C TYR A 129 37.28 -2.44 -10.58
N GLN A 130 38.51 -2.08 -10.95
CA GLN A 130 39.18 -2.59 -12.16
C GLN A 130 39.41 -4.11 -12.16
N ASN A 131 39.48 -4.73 -10.98
CA ASN A 131 39.86 -6.14 -10.82
C ASN A 131 38.68 -7.09 -10.54
N ILE A 132 37.43 -6.61 -10.64
CA ILE A 132 36.26 -7.47 -10.40
C ILE A 132 36.17 -8.55 -11.50
N ASN A 133 36.35 -9.80 -11.11
CA ASN A 133 36.28 -10.97 -12.01
C ASN A 133 35.15 -11.94 -11.65
N LYS A 134 34.49 -11.76 -10.50
CA LYS A 134 33.30 -12.52 -10.08
C LYS A 134 32.32 -11.61 -9.37
N ILE A 135 31.05 -11.90 -9.56
CA ILE A 135 29.97 -11.25 -8.84
C ILE A 135 29.08 -12.30 -8.19
N GLY A 136 28.43 -11.97 -7.08
CA GLY A 136 27.54 -12.94 -6.47
C GLY A 136 26.76 -12.47 -5.25
N LEU A 137 25.89 -13.37 -4.82
CA LEU A 137 25.01 -13.21 -3.68
C LEU A 137 25.44 -14.19 -2.58
N PHE A 138 25.72 -13.68 -1.38
CA PHE A 138 25.98 -14.52 -0.23
C PHE A 138 24.77 -14.55 0.70
N ASN A 139 24.28 -15.75 0.99
CA ASN A 139 23.16 -15.94 1.90
C ASN A 139 23.67 -16.50 3.24
N PRO A 140 23.89 -15.66 4.27
CA PRO A 140 24.40 -16.12 5.56
C PRO A 140 23.38 -16.96 6.34
N LEU A 141 22.08 -16.82 6.07
CA LEU A 141 21.02 -17.60 6.71
C LEU A 141 21.10 -19.08 6.31
N LYS A 142 21.22 -19.35 5.00
CA LYS A 142 21.39 -20.71 4.44
C LYS A 142 22.85 -21.16 4.39
N ASN A 143 23.80 -20.23 4.55
CA ASN A 143 25.23 -20.45 4.34
C ASN A 143 25.57 -20.92 2.92
N ILE A 144 24.96 -20.27 1.91
CA ILE A 144 25.12 -20.59 0.49
C ILE A 144 25.69 -19.38 -0.26
N LEU A 145 26.64 -19.63 -1.15
CA LEU A 145 27.18 -18.64 -2.09
C LEU A 145 26.64 -18.95 -3.49
N TYR A 146 26.02 -17.97 -4.12
CA TYR A 146 25.69 -17.98 -5.54
C TYR A 146 26.64 -17.00 -6.23
N PHE A 147 27.41 -17.45 -7.20
CA PHE A 147 28.33 -16.56 -7.91
C PHE A 147 28.49 -16.97 -9.36
N ILE A 148 28.89 -16.00 -10.17
CA ILE A 148 29.25 -16.20 -11.57
C ILE A 148 30.56 -15.46 -11.86
N PRO A 149 31.55 -16.12 -12.49
CA PRO A 149 32.66 -15.43 -13.10
C PRO A 149 32.16 -14.46 -14.19
N VAL A 150 32.68 -13.24 -14.22
CA VAL A 150 32.17 -12.20 -15.13
C VAL A 150 32.42 -12.54 -16.61
N ASP A 151 33.41 -13.38 -16.91
CA ASP A 151 33.70 -13.88 -18.27
C ASP A 151 32.67 -14.91 -18.77
N CYS A 152 31.89 -15.50 -17.87
CA CYS A 152 30.78 -16.38 -18.20
C CYS A 152 29.49 -15.61 -18.55
N ILE A 153 29.48 -14.29 -18.35
CA ILE A 153 28.37 -13.42 -18.71
C ILE A 153 28.59 -12.94 -20.15
N LYS A 154 27.64 -13.23 -21.03
CA LYS A 154 27.72 -12.79 -22.43
C LYS A 154 27.70 -11.26 -22.52
N ASP A 155 28.54 -10.70 -23.39
CA ASP A 155 28.58 -9.25 -23.64
C ASP A 155 27.21 -8.69 -24.07
N GLU A 156 26.42 -9.46 -24.82
CA GLU A 156 25.05 -9.11 -25.20
C GLU A 156 24.17 -8.84 -23.97
N ILE A 157 24.27 -9.66 -22.93
CA ILE A 157 23.50 -9.47 -21.67
C ILE A 157 23.94 -8.17 -21.00
N MET A 158 25.25 -7.92 -20.94
CA MET A 158 25.78 -6.70 -20.31
C MET A 158 25.39 -5.44 -21.08
N ALA A 159 25.42 -5.50 -22.41
CA ALA A 159 25.00 -4.40 -23.26
C ALA A 159 23.49 -4.12 -23.12
N THR A 160 22.65 -5.16 -23.11
CA THR A 160 21.20 -5.01 -22.86
C THR A 160 20.92 -4.40 -21.49
N VAL A 161 21.55 -4.90 -20.42
CA VAL A 161 21.35 -4.34 -19.07
C VAL A 161 21.85 -2.91 -18.99
N GLY A 162 23.02 -2.63 -19.57
CA GLY A 162 23.52 -1.27 -19.60
C GLY A 162 22.61 -0.31 -20.37
N HIS A 163 22.04 -0.75 -21.49
CA HIS A 163 21.26 0.12 -22.38
C HIS A 163 19.85 0.27 -21.81
N ASP A 164 19.10 -0.83 -21.74
CA ASP A 164 17.67 -0.83 -21.48
C ASP A 164 17.34 -0.60 -20.01
N VAL A 165 18.28 -0.89 -19.10
CA VAL A 165 18.07 -0.77 -17.64
C VAL A 165 18.85 0.39 -17.05
N LEU A 166 20.10 0.61 -17.46
CA LEU A 166 20.94 1.68 -16.93
C LEU A 166 20.95 2.94 -17.81
N GLY A 167 20.54 2.88 -19.07
CA GLY A 167 20.49 4.04 -19.97
C GLY A 167 21.84 4.51 -20.51
N TYR A 168 22.85 3.63 -20.60
CA TYR A 168 24.12 3.97 -21.25
C TYR A 168 24.00 4.01 -22.79
N ASN A 169 24.82 4.85 -23.42
CA ASN A 169 24.86 5.00 -24.87
C ASN A 169 25.69 3.88 -25.53
N TYR A 170 25.07 2.88 -26.16
CA TYR A 170 25.84 1.81 -26.80
C TYR A 170 26.11 2.06 -28.29
N PRO A 171 27.36 1.88 -28.77
CA PRO A 171 27.60 1.76 -30.20
C PRO A 171 27.00 0.43 -30.70
N GLU A 172 26.70 0.34 -32.00
CA GLU A 172 26.09 -0.83 -32.68
C GLU A 172 26.78 -2.20 -32.37
N ASN A 173 28.00 -2.19 -31.82
CA ASN A 173 28.72 -3.38 -31.39
C ASN A 173 28.65 -3.64 -29.87
N MET A 174 27.82 -4.60 -29.49
CA MET A 174 27.60 -5.06 -28.10
C MET A 174 28.87 -5.56 -27.39
N SER A 175 29.90 -6.02 -28.12
CA SER A 175 31.14 -6.52 -27.51
C SER A 175 32.00 -5.43 -26.87
N LYS A 176 31.69 -4.15 -27.14
CA LYS A 176 32.43 -2.99 -26.61
C LYS A 176 31.76 -2.36 -25.40
N TRP A 177 30.89 -3.11 -24.71
CA TRP A 177 30.05 -2.51 -23.70
C TRP A 177 30.82 -1.85 -22.54
N ARG A 178 32.05 -2.28 -22.27
CA ARG A 178 32.92 -1.70 -21.23
C ARG A 178 33.52 -0.34 -21.60
N GLU A 179 33.52 0.01 -22.89
CA GLU A 179 34.14 1.23 -23.43
C GLU A 179 33.12 2.38 -23.56
N THR A 180 31.84 2.17 -23.23
CA THR A 180 30.83 3.23 -23.38
C THR A 180 31.05 4.38 -22.38
N GLU A 181 30.79 5.60 -22.87
CA GLU A 181 30.73 6.82 -22.10
C GLU A 181 29.42 7.56 -22.42
N GLY A 182 28.82 8.15 -21.38
CA GLY A 182 27.62 8.97 -21.51
C GLY A 182 26.30 8.19 -21.47
N GLU A 183 25.21 8.94 -21.54
CA GLU A 183 23.85 8.42 -21.42
C GLU A 183 23.15 8.43 -22.79
N ASP A 184 22.34 7.42 -23.06
CA ASP A 184 21.38 7.47 -24.15
C ASP A 184 20.17 8.30 -23.70
N SER A 185 20.12 9.54 -24.20
CA SER A 185 18.99 10.43 -23.91
C SER A 185 17.68 9.91 -24.46
N GLN A 186 17.68 9.10 -25.52
CA GLN A 186 16.46 8.48 -26.06
C GLN A 186 15.94 7.40 -25.11
N VAL A 187 16.78 6.56 -24.51
CA VAL A 187 16.32 5.59 -23.50
C VAL A 187 15.70 6.30 -22.30
N PHE A 188 16.35 7.37 -21.81
CA PHE A 188 15.78 8.17 -20.74
C PHE A 188 14.48 8.85 -21.16
N LEU A 189 14.42 9.44 -22.36
CA LEU A 189 13.20 10.03 -22.91
C LEU A 189 12.12 8.99 -23.16
N ASP A 190 12.44 7.76 -23.54
CA ASP A 190 11.48 6.68 -23.75
C ASP A 190 10.97 6.15 -22.42
N TYR A 191 11.82 6.05 -21.40
CA TYR A 191 11.39 5.79 -20.03
C TYR A 191 10.48 6.90 -19.53
N ILE A 192 10.90 8.17 -19.69
CA ILE A 192 10.09 9.33 -19.32
C ILE A 192 8.81 9.37 -20.13
N ASN A 193 8.79 9.09 -21.44
CA ASN A 193 7.60 9.04 -22.29
C ASN A 193 6.73 7.83 -21.96
N GLN A 194 7.29 6.70 -21.53
CA GLN A 194 6.53 5.56 -21.03
C GLN A 194 5.91 5.88 -19.67
N LYS A 195 6.63 6.66 -18.86
CA LYS A 195 6.15 7.26 -17.62
C LYS A 195 5.11 8.34 -17.90
N GLU A 196 5.31 9.24 -18.86
CA GLU A 196 4.50 10.40 -19.29
C GLU A 196 3.35 10.01 -20.23
N ARG A 197 3.33 8.76 -20.73
CA ARG A 197 2.10 8.02 -21.04
C ARG A 197 1.27 7.77 -19.77
N GLU A 198 1.65 8.35 -18.63
CA GLU A 198 0.81 9.05 -17.65
C GLU A 198 -0.27 9.86 -18.40
N LEU A 199 -1.30 9.14 -18.87
CA LEU A 199 -2.63 9.65 -19.14
C LEU A 199 -2.69 10.92 -19.99
N THR A 200 -2.89 10.72 -21.30
CA THR A 200 -3.62 11.74 -22.05
C THR A 200 -5.04 11.79 -21.46
N LEU A 201 -5.34 12.84 -20.68
CA LEU A 201 -6.72 13.12 -20.29
C LEU A 201 -7.52 13.25 -21.58
N THR A 202 -8.53 12.40 -21.73
CA THR A 202 -9.49 12.51 -22.81
C THR A 202 -10.70 13.30 -22.32
N ASP A 203 -11.63 13.57 -23.24
CA ASP A 203 -12.94 14.12 -22.93
C ASP A 203 -13.96 13.04 -22.55
N PHE A 204 -13.50 11.84 -22.16
CA PHE A 204 -14.38 10.73 -21.79
C PHE A 204 -15.30 11.11 -20.62
N ASP A 205 -16.60 11.10 -20.91
CA ASP A 205 -17.67 11.24 -19.94
C ASP A 205 -18.69 10.11 -20.19
N PRO A 206 -18.91 9.19 -19.24
CA PRO A 206 -19.89 8.11 -19.39
C PRO A 206 -21.32 8.62 -19.61
N ASN A 207 -21.63 9.88 -19.25
CA ASN A 207 -22.94 10.47 -19.48
C ASN A 207 -23.20 10.79 -20.96
N CYS A 208 -22.14 10.94 -21.78
CA CYS A 208 -22.24 11.22 -23.21
C CYS A 208 -22.56 9.99 -24.07
N PHE A 209 -22.60 8.80 -23.48
CA PHE A 209 -22.89 7.55 -24.19
C PHE A 209 -24.36 7.14 -23.99
N GLU A 210 -24.97 6.60 -25.04
CA GLU A 210 -26.25 5.89 -24.94
C GLU A 210 -26.07 4.49 -24.34
N ASP A 211 -27.16 3.85 -23.96
CA ASP A 211 -27.12 2.45 -23.50
C ASP A 211 -26.57 1.54 -24.61
N GLY A 212 -25.56 0.74 -24.28
CA GLY A 212 -24.85 -0.06 -25.27
C GLY A 212 -23.53 -0.65 -24.76
N ILE A 213 -22.84 -1.33 -25.68
CA ILE A 213 -21.47 -1.84 -25.51
C ILE A 213 -20.58 -1.03 -26.44
N HIS A 214 -19.68 -0.24 -25.88
CA HIS A 214 -18.86 0.73 -26.59
C HIS A 214 -17.38 0.36 -26.49
N ASP A 215 -16.65 0.44 -27.60
CA ASP A 215 -15.19 0.35 -27.57
C ASP A 215 -14.64 1.70 -27.08
N ILE A 216 -13.80 1.68 -26.04
CA ILE A 216 -13.11 2.86 -25.51
C ILE A 216 -11.61 2.58 -25.37
N SER A 217 -10.81 3.63 -25.32
CA SER A 217 -9.37 3.52 -25.15
C SER A 217 -8.99 3.25 -23.68
N ILE A 218 -7.73 2.84 -23.47
CA ILE A 218 -7.17 2.72 -22.12
C ILE A 218 -7.06 4.11 -21.46
N ASP A 219 -6.87 5.17 -22.25
CA ASP A 219 -6.81 6.55 -21.78
C ASP A 219 -8.18 7.05 -21.31
N ASP A 220 -9.27 6.65 -21.98
CA ASP A 220 -10.65 6.95 -21.56
C ASP A 220 -10.96 6.34 -20.19
N TYR A 221 -10.63 5.06 -20.00
CA TYR A 221 -10.81 4.42 -18.69
C TYR A 221 -9.88 5.01 -17.62
N GLY A 222 -8.66 5.40 -18.00
CA GLY A 222 -7.76 6.15 -17.12
C GLY A 222 -8.36 7.48 -16.69
N THR A 223 -8.97 8.20 -17.63
CA THR A 223 -9.69 9.47 -17.39
C THR A 223 -10.88 9.24 -16.46
N PHE A 224 -11.64 8.16 -16.67
CA PHE A 224 -12.71 7.75 -15.75
C PHE A 224 -12.19 7.52 -14.32
N CYS A 225 -11.10 6.75 -14.15
CA CYS A 225 -10.52 6.46 -12.84
C CYS A 225 -10.11 7.73 -12.09
N LEU A 226 -9.46 8.67 -12.78
CA LEU A 226 -8.98 9.90 -12.16
C LEU A 226 -10.11 10.92 -11.93
N SER A 227 -10.93 11.18 -12.95
CA SER A 227 -11.92 12.24 -12.91
C SER A 227 -13.15 11.85 -12.09
N PHE A 228 -13.61 10.60 -12.18
CA PHE A 228 -14.84 10.13 -11.52
C PHE A 228 -14.54 9.40 -10.21
N LEU A 229 -13.59 8.46 -10.21
CA LEU A 229 -13.29 7.68 -9.00
C LEU A 229 -12.25 8.36 -8.07
N LYS A 230 -11.61 9.45 -8.52
CA LYS A 230 -10.51 10.13 -7.81
C LYS A 230 -9.38 9.16 -7.43
N ARG A 231 -9.05 8.24 -8.35
CA ARG A 231 -8.01 7.21 -8.18
C ARG A 231 -6.97 7.30 -9.26
N GLU A 232 -5.74 6.93 -8.91
CA GLU A 232 -4.65 6.80 -9.87
C GLU A 232 -5.02 5.84 -11.00
N ARG A 233 -4.53 6.15 -12.20
CA ARG A 233 -4.72 5.30 -13.37
C ARG A 233 -4.07 3.93 -13.14
N PRO A 234 -4.79 2.83 -13.37
CA PRO A 234 -4.21 1.51 -13.26
C PRO A 234 -3.26 1.18 -14.43
N LYS A 235 -2.21 0.41 -14.15
CA LYS A 235 -1.39 -0.23 -15.19
C LYS A 235 -2.14 -1.43 -15.77
N LEU A 236 -2.57 -1.31 -17.02
CA LEU A 236 -3.32 -2.34 -17.75
C LEU A 236 -2.45 -3.02 -18.82
N SER A 237 -1.28 -3.55 -18.42
CA SER A 237 -0.25 -4.07 -19.33
C SER A 237 -0.68 -5.22 -20.24
N TYR A 238 -1.78 -5.91 -19.93
CA TYR A 238 -2.31 -7.05 -20.69
C TYR A 238 -3.64 -6.71 -21.41
N THR A 239 -4.06 -5.45 -21.40
CA THR A 239 -5.29 -4.97 -22.04
C THR A 239 -4.95 -4.38 -23.39
N GLU A 240 -5.58 -4.89 -24.45
CA GLU A 240 -5.48 -4.33 -25.79
C GLU A 240 -6.50 -3.20 -25.99
N LYS A 241 -7.75 -3.44 -25.56
CA LYS A 241 -8.83 -2.45 -25.59
C LYS A 241 -9.79 -2.63 -24.43
N ILE A 242 -10.65 -1.64 -24.18
CA ILE A 242 -11.66 -1.68 -23.12
C ILE A 242 -13.05 -1.60 -23.75
N LEU A 243 -13.96 -2.46 -23.27
CA LEU A 243 -15.38 -2.38 -23.55
C LEU A 243 -16.04 -1.64 -22.39
N PHE A 244 -16.70 -0.53 -22.69
CA PHE A 244 -17.56 0.21 -21.78
C PHE A 244 -19.02 -0.19 -22.00
N LEU A 245 -19.63 -0.75 -20.97
CA LEU A 245 -21.01 -1.18 -20.96
C LEU A 245 -21.83 -0.15 -20.17
N LYS A 246 -22.89 0.36 -20.79
CA LYS A 246 -23.86 1.25 -20.15
C LYS A 246 -25.27 0.71 -20.34
N ASN A 247 -26.03 0.58 -19.27
CA ASN A 247 -27.45 0.19 -19.34
C ASN A 247 -28.19 0.71 -18.11
N SER A 248 -29.28 1.45 -18.32
CA SER A 248 -30.11 2.00 -17.23
C SER A 248 -29.27 2.75 -16.17
N ASP A 249 -28.38 3.63 -16.63
CA ASP A 249 -27.40 4.40 -15.83
C ASP A 249 -26.30 3.60 -15.11
N PHE A 250 -26.34 2.27 -15.16
CA PHE A 250 -25.27 1.44 -14.64
C PHE A 250 -24.10 1.36 -15.61
N LEU A 251 -22.90 1.35 -15.04
CA LEU A 251 -21.63 1.36 -15.74
C LEU A 251 -20.88 0.06 -15.47
N MET A 252 -20.22 -0.49 -16.49
CA MET A 252 -19.31 -1.62 -16.33
C MET A 252 -18.16 -1.51 -17.34
N PHE A 253 -16.94 -1.84 -16.92
CA PHE A 253 -15.77 -1.83 -17.81
C PHE A 253 -15.18 -3.23 -17.92
N ILE A 254 -14.87 -3.65 -19.14
CA ILE A 254 -14.30 -4.97 -19.44
C ILE A 254 -13.00 -4.77 -20.22
N SER A 255 -11.91 -5.31 -19.69
CA SER A 255 -10.65 -5.43 -20.41
C SER A 255 -10.74 -6.56 -21.43
N ALA A 256 -10.34 -6.28 -22.67
CA ALA A 256 -10.13 -7.28 -23.70
C ALA A 256 -8.62 -7.44 -23.94
N SER A 257 -8.13 -8.68 -23.85
CA SER A 257 -6.73 -9.03 -24.12
C SER A 257 -6.51 -9.35 -25.60
N ALA A 258 -5.25 -9.22 -26.06
CA ALA A 258 -4.85 -9.62 -27.41
C ALA A 258 -5.08 -11.11 -27.73
N SER A 259 -5.18 -11.95 -26.71
CA SER A 259 -5.54 -13.37 -26.85
C SER A 259 -7.05 -13.63 -27.02
N GLY A 260 -7.89 -12.60 -26.95
CA GLY A 260 -9.36 -12.73 -27.05
C GLY A 260 -10.06 -13.06 -25.73
N GLU A 261 -9.35 -13.02 -24.61
CA GLU A 261 -9.92 -13.22 -23.27
C GLU A 261 -10.46 -11.89 -22.70
N TYR A 262 -11.56 -11.96 -21.97
CA TYR A 262 -12.25 -10.81 -21.38
C TYR A 262 -12.22 -10.84 -19.84
N TYR A 263 -12.06 -9.68 -19.23
CA TYR A 263 -11.96 -9.53 -17.78
C TYR A 263 -12.76 -8.32 -17.29
N LEU A 264 -13.59 -8.48 -16.27
CA LEU A 264 -14.23 -7.39 -15.54
C LEU A 264 -13.16 -6.55 -14.84
N LEU A 265 -13.26 -5.22 -14.96
CA LEU A 265 -12.33 -4.26 -14.37
C LEU A 265 -12.85 -3.70 -13.03
N HIS A 266 -11.96 -3.69 -12.03
CA HIS A 266 -12.11 -2.96 -10.77
C HIS A 266 -10.84 -2.15 -10.53
N GLY A 267 -10.77 -0.94 -11.10
CA GLY A 267 -9.53 -0.19 -11.17
C GLY A 267 -8.50 -0.98 -11.98
N GLY A 268 -7.36 -1.33 -11.37
CA GLY A 268 -6.33 -2.17 -11.99
C GLY A 268 -6.47 -3.67 -11.74
N HIS A 269 -7.42 -4.07 -10.89
CA HIS A 269 -7.73 -5.47 -10.69
C HIS A 269 -8.63 -5.96 -11.84
N ILE A 270 -8.34 -7.18 -12.30
CA ILE A 270 -9.09 -7.86 -13.36
C ILE A 270 -9.66 -9.18 -12.84
N LYS A 271 -10.90 -9.49 -13.22
CA LYS A 271 -11.56 -10.78 -12.92
C LYS A 271 -12.03 -11.40 -14.24
N LYS A 272 -11.55 -12.61 -14.55
CA LYS A 272 -11.90 -13.29 -15.80
C LYS A 272 -13.40 -13.50 -15.91
N LEU A 273 -13.97 -13.21 -17.08
CA LEU A 273 -15.37 -13.50 -17.37
C LEU A 273 -15.56 -14.97 -17.71
N ASP A 274 -16.63 -15.56 -17.20
CA ASP A 274 -17.04 -16.95 -17.44
C ASP A 274 -18.17 -17.06 -18.48
N LYS A 275 -18.82 -15.94 -18.81
CA LYS A 275 -19.86 -15.82 -19.83
C LYS A 275 -19.45 -14.84 -20.93
N PRO A 276 -20.11 -14.84 -22.10
CA PRO A 276 -19.90 -13.82 -23.12
C PRO A 276 -20.25 -12.42 -22.61
N VAL A 277 -19.56 -11.37 -23.08
CA VAL A 277 -19.80 -9.97 -22.69
C VAL A 277 -21.28 -9.57 -22.77
N ARG A 278 -21.99 -10.05 -23.80
CA ARG A 278 -23.41 -9.77 -24.01
C ARG A 278 -24.30 -10.25 -22.84
N TYR A 279 -23.94 -11.36 -22.20
CA TYR A 279 -24.67 -11.86 -21.02
C TYR A 279 -24.67 -10.82 -19.88
N TYR A 280 -23.51 -10.23 -19.59
CA TYR A 280 -23.41 -9.21 -18.54
C TYR A 280 -24.19 -7.97 -18.92
N TYR A 281 -24.06 -7.49 -20.17
CA TYR A 281 -24.83 -6.34 -20.65
C TYR A 281 -26.35 -6.54 -20.53
N ASP A 282 -26.87 -7.69 -20.95
CA ASP A 282 -28.32 -7.97 -20.91
C ASP A 282 -28.85 -8.11 -19.47
N ASN A 283 -28.00 -8.47 -18.50
CA ASN A 283 -28.39 -8.70 -17.12
C ASN A 283 -27.95 -7.59 -16.14
N MET A 284 -27.11 -6.62 -16.55
CA MET A 284 -26.45 -5.70 -15.63
C MET A 284 -27.42 -4.83 -14.84
N ALA A 285 -28.48 -4.33 -15.48
CA ALA A 285 -29.48 -3.51 -14.80
C ALA A 285 -30.26 -4.33 -13.76
N LYS A 286 -30.64 -5.57 -14.10
CA LYS A 286 -31.30 -6.49 -13.15
C LYS A 286 -30.39 -6.82 -11.98
N TYR A 287 -29.12 -7.14 -12.26
CA TYR A 287 -28.11 -7.44 -11.25
C TYR A 287 -27.93 -6.26 -10.28
N ALA A 288 -27.63 -5.08 -10.81
CA ALA A 288 -27.35 -3.90 -10.01
C ALA A 288 -28.54 -3.49 -9.13
N ASN A 289 -29.75 -3.49 -9.69
CA ASN A 289 -30.96 -3.23 -8.90
C ASN A 289 -31.18 -4.28 -7.80
N SER A 290 -30.86 -5.55 -8.05
CA SER A 290 -30.96 -6.60 -7.04
C SER A 290 -29.95 -6.38 -5.90
N VAL A 291 -28.70 -6.02 -6.24
CA VAL A 291 -27.68 -5.62 -5.24
C VAL A 291 -28.18 -4.45 -4.40
N LEU A 292 -28.65 -3.38 -5.04
CA LEU A 292 -29.15 -2.19 -4.34
C LEU A 292 -30.31 -2.53 -3.40
N SER A 293 -31.27 -3.34 -3.87
CA SER A 293 -32.43 -3.72 -3.05
C SER A 293 -32.06 -4.48 -1.77
N ILE A 294 -30.98 -5.27 -1.82
CA ILE A 294 -30.51 -6.08 -0.68
C ILE A 294 -29.65 -5.24 0.27
N PHE A 295 -28.73 -4.44 -0.26
CA PHE A 295 -27.63 -3.88 0.52
C PHE A 295 -27.70 -2.38 0.79
N VAL A 296 -28.56 -1.61 0.11
CA VAL A 296 -28.76 -0.17 0.42
C VAL A 296 -29.09 0.06 1.90
N PRO A 297 -30.00 -0.69 2.55
CA PRO A 297 -30.27 -0.47 3.98
C PRO A 297 -29.03 -0.59 4.86
N TYR A 298 -28.11 -1.50 4.50
CA TYR A 298 -26.86 -1.71 5.22
C TYR A 298 -25.87 -0.54 5.02
N TRP A 299 -25.66 -0.09 3.78
CA TRP A 299 -24.77 1.05 3.52
C TRP A 299 -25.30 2.37 4.08
N GLU A 300 -26.62 2.60 4.01
CA GLU A 300 -27.27 3.76 4.66
C GLU A 300 -27.05 3.76 6.18
N PHE A 301 -27.06 2.59 6.81
CA PHE A 301 -26.73 2.46 8.23
C PHE A 301 -25.26 2.85 8.52
N LEU A 302 -24.31 2.40 7.70
CA LEU A 302 -22.90 2.79 7.84
C LEU A 302 -22.69 4.29 7.59
N GLU A 303 -23.34 4.86 6.58
CA GLU A 303 -23.28 6.30 6.28
C GLU A 303 -23.91 7.14 7.40
N ALA A 304 -24.96 6.64 8.06
CA ALA A 304 -25.52 7.28 9.25
C ALA A 304 -24.49 7.34 10.40
N ILE A 305 -23.73 6.26 10.63
CA ILE A 305 -22.61 6.24 11.59
C ILE A 305 -21.56 7.28 11.18
N GLY A 306 -21.10 7.24 9.92
CA GLY A 306 -20.10 8.16 9.39
C GLY A 306 -20.49 9.62 9.53
N LYS A 307 -21.76 9.95 9.21
CA LYS A 307 -22.32 11.30 9.35
C LYS A 307 -22.38 11.77 10.80
N LYS A 308 -22.69 10.89 11.75
CA LYS A 308 -22.63 11.21 13.19
C LYS A 308 -21.19 11.47 13.63
N LEU A 309 -20.23 10.64 13.21
CA LEU A 309 -18.81 10.83 13.52
C LEU A 309 -18.27 12.18 13.04
N ARG A 310 -18.58 12.57 11.80
CA ARG A 310 -18.15 13.86 11.22
C ARG A 310 -18.64 15.10 11.96
N ARG A 311 -19.71 14.98 12.75
CA ARG A 311 -20.28 16.09 13.55
C ARG A 311 -19.62 16.25 14.91
N ILE A 312 -18.79 15.31 15.33
CA ILE A 312 -18.08 15.37 16.60
C ILE A 312 -16.93 16.36 16.46
N GLU A 313 -17.01 17.45 17.23
CA GLU A 313 -15.93 18.43 17.29
C GLU A 313 -14.93 18.06 18.40
N PRO A 314 -13.61 18.23 18.16
CA PRO A 314 -12.60 18.01 19.17
C PRO A 314 -12.69 19.06 20.29
N ASN A 315 -12.29 18.66 21.50
CA ASN A 315 -11.92 19.61 22.53
C ASN A 315 -10.63 20.33 22.10
N LYS A 316 -10.73 21.62 21.78
CA LYS A 316 -9.61 22.42 21.26
C LYS A 316 -8.38 22.43 22.19
N GLU A 317 -8.58 22.47 23.51
CA GLU A 317 -7.48 22.52 24.46
C GLU A 317 -6.72 21.19 24.53
N LEU A 318 -7.45 20.07 24.54
CA LEU A 318 -6.85 18.72 24.50
C LEU A 318 -6.15 18.45 23.15
N LEU A 319 -6.77 18.86 22.04
CA LEU A 319 -6.18 18.72 20.71
C LEU A 319 -4.88 19.54 20.59
N GLN A 320 -4.86 20.74 21.15
CA GLN A 320 -3.69 21.62 21.15
C GLN A 320 -2.54 21.03 21.97
N LYS A 321 -2.80 20.61 23.22
CA LYS A 321 -1.79 20.02 24.13
C LYS A 321 -1.36 18.60 23.74
N GLY A 322 -2.15 17.94 22.90
CA GLY A 322 -1.91 16.57 22.45
C GLY A 322 -1.29 16.53 21.06
N GLU A 323 -2.11 16.18 20.06
CA GLU A 323 -1.65 15.88 18.70
C GLU A 323 -1.01 17.07 17.98
N TYR A 324 -1.51 18.30 18.19
CA TYR A 324 -0.94 19.48 17.55
C TYR A 324 0.53 19.72 17.97
N GLU A 325 0.83 19.67 19.26
CA GLU A 325 2.19 19.81 19.78
C GLU A 325 3.12 18.70 19.27
N LYS A 326 2.63 17.44 19.23
CA LYS A 326 3.38 16.31 18.66
C LYS A 326 3.71 16.52 17.19
N VAL A 327 2.73 16.92 16.38
CA VAL A 327 2.91 17.18 14.95
C VAL A 327 3.95 18.27 14.73
N ASN A 328 3.86 19.39 15.45
CA ASN A 328 4.82 20.48 15.32
C ASN A 328 6.22 20.12 15.84
N ALA A 329 6.34 19.26 16.86
CA ALA A 329 7.62 18.72 17.29
C ALA A 329 8.29 17.88 16.19
N ILE A 330 7.53 17.03 15.50
CA ILE A 330 8.01 16.22 14.36
C ILE A 330 8.44 17.12 13.19
N ARG A 331 7.62 18.12 12.84
CA ARG A 331 7.94 19.08 11.77
C ARG A 331 9.24 19.82 12.07
N LYS A 332 9.39 20.32 13.29
CA LYS A 332 10.62 20.98 13.76
C LYS A 332 11.83 20.05 13.69
N ALA A 333 11.70 18.81 14.13
CA ALA A 333 12.78 17.82 14.06
C ALA A 333 13.18 17.48 12.62
N GLY A 334 12.22 17.51 11.68
CA GLY A 334 12.44 17.31 10.25
C GLY A 334 12.81 18.56 9.45
N GLY A 335 13.11 19.69 10.09
CA GLY A 335 13.47 20.94 9.41
C GLY A 335 12.33 21.62 8.64
N ARG A 336 11.07 21.25 8.91
CA ARG A 336 9.87 21.83 8.30
C ARG A 336 9.32 22.96 9.17
N GLU A 337 8.66 23.93 8.53
CA GLU A 337 8.01 25.03 9.24
C GLU A 337 6.87 24.53 10.15
N ILE A 338 6.78 25.13 11.33
CA ILE A 338 5.68 24.95 12.29
C ILE A 338 4.41 25.53 11.69
N ILE A 339 3.29 24.80 11.82
CA ILE A 339 1.98 25.28 11.40
C ILE A 339 1.23 25.88 12.59
N SER A 340 0.43 26.93 12.34
CA SER A 340 -0.44 27.51 13.38
C SER A 340 -1.56 26.54 13.74
N PHE A 341 -2.12 26.70 14.94
CA PHE A 341 -3.23 25.86 15.39
C PHE A 341 -4.47 26.01 14.48
N ASP A 342 -4.80 27.24 14.06
CA ASP A 342 -5.91 27.48 13.15
C ASP A 342 -5.67 26.80 11.79
N SER A 343 -4.46 26.90 11.24
CA SER A 343 -4.11 26.18 10.01
C SER A 343 -4.14 24.65 10.17
N TYR A 344 -3.78 24.13 11.36
CA TYR A 344 -3.85 22.70 11.65
C TYR A 344 -5.30 22.18 11.72
N VAL A 345 -6.22 23.00 12.22
CA VAL A 345 -7.65 22.67 12.28
C VAL A 345 -8.33 22.84 10.91
N GLU A 346 -7.95 23.86 10.14
CA GLU A 346 -8.61 24.21 8.87
C GLU A 346 -8.08 23.47 7.64
N LYS A 347 -6.78 23.19 7.55
CA LYS A 347 -6.22 22.54 6.36
C LYS A 347 -6.53 21.06 6.39
N PHE A 348 -7.63 20.63 5.76
CA PHE A 348 -7.83 19.25 5.31
C PHE A 348 -7.01 18.99 4.04
N ASP A 349 -5.68 18.91 4.18
CA ASP A 349 -4.78 18.60 3.07
C ASP A 349 -4.51 17.09 2.99
N TRP A 350 -4.73 16.49 1.82
CA TRP A 350 -4.54 15.07 1.56
C TRP A 350 -3.05 14.67 1.53
N ASP A 351 -2.15 15.66 1.38
CA ASP A 351 -0.72 15.42 1.21
C ASP A 351 0.03 15.08 2.52
N TYR A 352 -0.64 15.17 3.69
CA TYR A 352 -0.33 14.42 4.92
C TYR A 352 -1.13 14.99 6.11
N LYS A 353 -1.79 14.11 6.89
CA LYS A 353 -2.06 14.29 8.34
C LYS A 353 -2.84 15.56 8.76
N SER A 354 -3.82 15.94 7.95
CA SER A 354 -4.90 16.84 8.36
C SER A 354 -6.14 16.11 8.92
N ALA A 355 -6.27 14.82 8.61
CA ALA A 355 -7.32 13.94 9.12
C ALA A 355 -7.28 13.72 10.65
N MET A 356 -6.30 14.30 11.36
CA MET A 356 -6.14 14.10 12.80
C MET A 356 -6.94 15.08 13.66
N SER A 357 -7.45 16.19 13.11
CA SER A 357 -8.22 17.15 13.91
C SER A 357 -9.68 16.72 14.12
N ARG A 358 -10.22 15.85 13.26
CA ARG A 358 -11.62 15.42 13.27
C ARG A 358 -11.73 13.93 12.91
N PHE A 359 -12.94 13.38 12.98
CA PHE A 359 -13.21 12.06 12.41
C PHE A 359 -13.57 12.15 10.92
N GLU A 360 -13.09 11.20 10.12
CA GLU A 360 -13.38 11.09 8.69
C GLU A 360 -14.82 10.59 8.43
N GLY A 361 -15.24 9.57 9.18
CA GLY A 361 -16.52 8.89 9.00
C GLY A 361 -16.66 8.20 7.64
N ARG A 362 -15.54 7.85 6.98
CA ARG A 362 -15.54 7.29 5.63
C ARG A 362 -16.01 5.83 5.67
N VAL A 363 -16.99 5.48 4.83
CA VAL A 363 -17.45 4.10 4.69
C VAL A 363 -16.68 3.39 3.58
N HIS A 364 -16.23 2.16 3.84
CA HIS A 364 -15.71 1.25 2.80
C HIS A 364 -16.01 -0.21 3.16
N GLY A 365 -16.85 -0.85 2.34
CA GLY A 365 -17.31 -2.22 2.57
C GLY A 365 -18.14 -2.34 3.84
N CYS A 366 -17.55 -2.97 4.86
CA CYS A 366 -18.18 -3.15 6.17
C CYS A 366 -17.58 -2.24 7.27
N ILE A 367 -16.72 -1.30 6.89
CA ILE A 367 -15.91 -0.52 7.84
C ILE A 367 -16.26 0.97 7.72
N VAL A 368 -16.36 1.64 8.86
CA VAL A 368 -16.43 3.10 8.98
C VAL A 368 -15.13 3.58 9.63
N ASP A 369 -14.35 4.38 8.91
CA ASP A 369 -13.09 4.94 9.40
C ASP A 369 -13.35 6.17 10.28
N LEU A 370 -12.83 6.16 11.52
CA LEU A 370 -12.71 7.36 12.33
C LEU A 370 -11.53 8.18 11.83
N ASP A 371 -10.42 7.52 11.57
CA ASP A 371 -9.19 8.03 10.96
C ASP A 371 -8.41 6.86 10.37
N TYR A 372 -7.16 7.09 9.98
CA TYR A 372 -6.30 6.09 9.35
C TYR A 372 -6.14 4.77 10.15
N SER A 373 -6.19 4.80 11.49
CA SER A 373 -5.90 3.62 12.32
C SER A 373 -7.04 3.23 13.25
N ASN A 374 -8.07 4.05 13.38
CA ASN A 374 -9.21 3.80 14.25
C ASN A 374 -10.47 3.58 13.41
N HIS A 375 -11.17 2.47 13.65
CA HIS A 375 -12.21 1.98 12.77
C HIS A 375 -13.39 1.40 13.55
N ILE A 376 -14.55 1.32 12.89
CA ILE A 376 -15.70 0.54 13.32
C ILE A 376 -15.98 -0.49 12.22
N TYR A 377 -15.93 -1.78 12.55
CA TYR A 377 -16.44 -2.83 11.69
C TYR A 377 -17.89 -3.15 12.09
N VAL A 378 -18.77 -3.26 11.10
CA VAL A 378 -20.12 -3.81 11.30
C VAL A 378 -20.18 -5.14 10.57
N ASN A 379 -20.55 -6.20 11.28
CA ASN A 379 -20.63 -7.52 10.70
C ASN A 379 -21.88 -7.62 9.81
N PRO A 380 -21.75 -7.90 8.49
CA PRO A 380 -22.91 -7.97 7.60
C PRO A 380 -23.81 -9.19 7.86
N TYR A 381 -23.36 -10.17 8.65
CA TYR A 381 -24.14 -11.39 8.94
C TYR A 381 -25.07 -11.25 10.14
N ASP A 382 -24.63 -10.57 11.21
CA ASP A 382 -25.36 -10.49 12.48
C ASP A 382 -25.52 -9.06 13.03
N GLY A 383 -24.96 -8.06 12.35
CA GLY A 383 -25.03 -6.66 12.76
C GLY A 383 -24.10 -6.29 13.92
N THR A 384 -23.26 -7.20 14.40
CA THR A 384 -22.32 -6.92 15.50
C THR A 384 -21.40 -5.76 15.14
N ILE A 385 -21.25 -4.81 16.06
CA ILE A 385 -20.40 -3.63 15.88
C ILE A 385 -19.11 -3.80 16.69
N THR A 386 -17.96 -3.72 16.01
CA THR A 386 -16.64 -3.93 16.58
C THR A 386 -15.77 -2.69 16.36
N PRO A 387 -15.61 -1.82 17.37
CA PRO A 387 -14.63 -0.74 17.36
C PRO A 387 -13.21 -1.30 17.55
N TYR A 388 -12.26 -0.88 16.72
CA TYR A 388 -10.88 -1.35 16.83
C TYR A 388 -9.84 -0.34 16.36
N HIS A 389 -8.62 -0.51 16.86
CA HIS A 389 -7.42 0.17 16.42
C HIS A 389 -6.50 -0.81 15.66
N ALA A 390 -5.97 -0.42 14.51
CA ALA A 390 -5.12 -1.28 13.69
C ALA A 390 -3.96 -0.53 13.04
N GLU A 391 -2.73 -1.02 13.24
CA GLU A 391 -1.54 -0.61 12.48
C GLU A 391 -1.32 -1.50 11.25
N SER A 392 -1.98 -2.66 11.20
CA SER A 392 -1.98 -3.59 10.07
C SER A 392 -3.25 -4.43 10.05
N MET A 393 -3.53 -5.11 8.93
CA MET A 393 -4.66 -6.05 8.85
C MET A 393 -4.54 -7.22 9.83
N VAL A 394 -3.33 -7.56 10.28
CA VAL A 394 -3.10 -8.69 11.17
C VAL A 394 -3.24 -8.27 12.63
N SER A 395 -2.59 -7.18 13.06
CA SER A 395 -2.59 -6.76 14.46
C SER A 395 -3.68 -5.73 14.76
N LYS A 396 -4.76 -6.15 15.45
CA LYS A 396 -5.90 -5.30 15.80
C LYS A 396 -6.16 -5.30 17.31
N HIS A 397 -6.34 -4.13 17.89
CA HIS A 397 -6.80 -3.95 19.26
C HIS A 397 -8.30 -3.67 19.24
N VAL A 398 -9.11 -4.64 19.66
CA VAL A 398 -10.58 -4.55 19.70
C VAL A 398 -11.01 -4.00 21.04
N TYR A 399 -11.95 -3.05 21.02
CA TYR A 399 -12.53 -2.42 22.22
C TYR A 399 -13.96 -2.88 22.42
N SER A 400 -14.39 -2.90 23.68
CA SER A 400 -15.76 -3.25 24.06
C SER A 400 -16.80 -2.31 23.43
N ASN A 401 -16.48 -1.02 23.33
CA ASN A 401 -17.35 -0.01 22.73
C ASN A 401 -16.56 1.18 22.17
N LEU A 402 -17.27 2.01 21.39
CA LEU A 402 -16.69 3.14 20.67
C LEU A 402 -16.15 4.20 21.64
N ALA A 403 -16.83 4.44 22.76
CA ALA A 403 -16.39 5.37 23.79
C ALA A 403 -15.00 4.99 24.33
N SER A 404 -14.76 3.69 24.52
CA SER A 404 -13.50 3.14 25.02
C SER A 404 -12.37 3.28 24.00
N LEU A 405 -12.64 3.01 22.71
CA LEU A 405 -11.68 3.28 21.63
C LEU A 405 -11.31 4.77 21.57
N ILE A 406 -12.30 5.66 21.63
CA ILE A 406 -12.08 7.11 21.61
C ILE A 406 -11.30 7.55 22.84
N ALA A 407 -11.66 7.09 24.04
CA ALA A 407 -10.97 7.44 25.28
C ALA A 407 -9.49 7.03 25.27
N ASP A 408 -9.15 5.88 24.69
CA ASP A 408 -7.77 5.39 24.60
C ASP A 408 -6.98 6.07 23.47
N LYS A 409 -7.54 6.13 22.26
CA LYS A 409 -6.80 6.53 21.05
C LYS A 409 -6.98 7.97 20.62
N ARG A 410 -8.13 8.57 20.93
CA ARG A 410 -8.53 9.92 20.50
C ARG A 410 -9.20 10.70 21.65
N PRO A 411 -8.58 10.82 22.83
CA PRO A 411 -9.20 11.37 24.04
C PRO A 411 -9.70 12.82 23.86
N GLU A 412 -9.11 13.58 22.94
CA GLU A 412 -9.54 14.92 22.58
C GLU A 412 -10.93 14.96 21.92
N MET A 413 -11.38 13.87 21.32
CA MET A 413 -12.70 13.74 20.69
C MET A 413 -13.78 13.29 21.69
N LEU A 414 -13.39 12.77 22.85
CA LEU A 414 -14.31 12.20 23.83
C LEU A 414 -15.36 13.20 24.34
N PRO A 415 -15.01 14.46 24.71
CA PRO A 415 -16.02 15.42 25.17
C PRO A 415 -17.06 15.76 24.10
N GLY A 416 -16.63 15.90 22.84
CA GLY A 416 -17.54 16.13 21.72
C GLY A 416 -18.47 14.93 21.48
N PHE A 417 -17.92 13.72 21.56
CA PHE A 417 -18.69 12.48 21.46
C PHE A 417 -19.73 12.37 22.58
N GLU A 418 -19.37 12.65 23.84
CA GLU A 418 -20.29 12.64 24.97
C GLU A 418 -21.41 13.70 24.86
N ASN A 419 -21.11 14.87 24.29
CA ASN A 419 -22.13 15.89 24.05
C ASN A 419 -23.13 15.44 22.98
N SER A 420 -22.65 14.82 21.89
CA SER A 420 -23.52 14.29 20.83
C SER A 420 -24.50 13.21 21.33
N ARG A 421 -24.13 12.47 22.38
CA ARG A 421 -25.01 11.49 23.06
C ARG A 421 -26.18 12.16 23.74
N LYS A 422 -25.92 13.25 24.49
CA LYS A 422 -26.93 13.95 25.30
C LYS A 422 -28.00 14.63 24.45
N GLU A 423 -27.63 15.18 23.29
CA GLU A 423 -28.55 15.82 22.36
C GLU A 423 -29.54 14.81 21.74
N THR A 424 -29.08 13.60 21.44
CA THR A 424 -29.91 12.52 20.85
C THR A 424 -31.04 12.07 21.78
N THR A 425 -30.78 11.96 23.09
CA THR A 425 -31.79 11.56 24.11
C THR A 425 -32.90 12.59 24.36
N THR A 426 -32.82 13.80 23.80
CA THR A 426 -33.79 14.89 24.06
C THR A 426 -34.76 15.19 22.91
N ALA A 427 -34.64 14.50 21.77
CA ALA A 427 -35.51 14.69 20.61
C ALA A 427 -36.61 13.59 20.51
N LEU A 428 -37.84 14.00 20.17
CA LEU A 428 -39.06 13.17 19.96
C LEU A 428 -38.89 12.07 18.89
N PRO A 429 -39.70 10.99 18.91
CA PRO A 429 -39.37 9.72 18.26
C PRO A 429 -39.50 9.77 16.72
N PRO A 430 -38.54 9.18 15.96
CA PRO A 430 -38.65 9.02 14.52
C PRO A 430 -39.27 7.67 14.11
N GLN A 431 -39.84 7.64 12.90
CA GLN A 431 -40.67 6.55 12.35
C GLN A 431 -39.90 5.28 11.90
N ASN A 432 -38.59 5.16 12.14
CA ASN A 432 -37.77 4.01 11.68
C ASN A 432 -36.92 3.44 12.82
N GLY A 433 -37.50 2.52 13.61
CA GLY A 433 -36.94 2.01 14.86
C GLY A 433 -35.61 1.22 14.79
N LEU A 434 -35.19 0.72 13.62
CA LEU A 434 -33.98 -0.13 13.53
C LEU A 434 -32.65 0.65 13.51
N GLN A 435 -32.65 1.91 13.09
CA GLN A 435 -31.42 2.70 12.96
C GLN A 435 -30.98 3.38 14.27
N GLU A 436 -31.91 3.80 15.13
CA GLU A 436 -31.55 4.50 16.38
C GLU A 436 -31.23 3.57 17.55
N GLU A 437 -31.97 2.47 17.76
CA GLU A 437 -31.69 1.52 18.85
C GLU A 437 -30.30 0.88 18.72
N SER A 438 -29.88 0.55 17.50
CA SER A 438 -28.54 0.01 17.21
C SER A 438 -27.41 1.05 17.42
N LEU A 439 -27.74 2.34 17.27
CA LEU A 439 -26.81 3.45 17.51
C LEU A 439 -26.76 3.84 18.99
N GLU A 440 -27.85 3.71 19.75
CA GLU A 440 -27.83 3.91 21.21
C GLU A 440 -26.95 2.86 21.91
N LEU A 441 -26.88 1.63 21.38
CA LEU A 441 -25.99 0.59 21.88
C LEU A 441 -24.49 0.96 21.79
N LEU A 442 -24.10 1.76 20.77
CA LEU A 442 -22.74 2.33 20.67
C LEU A 442 -22.45 3.42 21.71
N LEU A 443 -23.50 3.91 22.39
CA LEU A 443 -23.54 5.18 23.09
C LEU A 443 -24.03 5.05 24.53
N SER A 444 -24.04 3.88 25.18
CA SER A 444 -24.55 3.76 26.56
C SER A 444 -23.65 3.02 27.55
N GLU A 445 -22.45 2.63 27.14
CA GLU A 445 -21.64 1.71 27.94
C GLU A 445 -20.53 2.38 28.76
N LYS A 446 -20.11 1.68 29.83
CA LYS A 446 -19.00 2.09 30.69
C LYS A 446 -17.71 2.16 29.87
N ILE A 447 -16.95 3.24 30.05
CA ILE A 447 -15.64 3.39 29.43
C ILE A 447 -14.64 2.46 30.12
N ASP A 448 -14.01 1.59 29.35
CA ASP A 448 -12.93 0.70 29.75
C ASP A 448 -11.89 0.64 28.63
N THR A 449 -10.73 1.29 28.81
CA THR A 449 -9.70 1.41 27.78
C THR A 449 -8.89 0.13 27.58
N THR A 450 -9.26 -0.98 28.23
CA THR A 450 -8.68 -2.29 27.93
C THR A 450 -9.11 -2.75 26.53
N SER A 451 -8.15 -3.33 25.79
CA SER A 451 -8.39 -3.88 24.46
C SER A 451 -7.95 -5.33 24.39
N GLU A 452 -8.62 -6.08 23.52
CA GLU A 452 -8.24 -7.45 23.16
C GLU A 452 -7.43 -7.44 21.86
N LEU A 453 -6.28 -8.10 21.87
CA LEU A 453 -5.44 -8.23 20.68
C LEU A 453 -5.94 -9.40 19.81
N VAL A 454 -6.42 -9.07 18.61
CA VAL A 454 -7.04 -10.02 17.66
C VAL A 454 -6.23 -10.11 16.38
N TYR A 455 -5.78 -11.32 16.06
CA TYR A 455 -4.99 -11.62 14.86
C TYR A 455 -5.82 -12.09 13.65
N ASP A 456 -7.10 -12.40 13.85
CA ASP A 456 -8.00 -12.88 12.81
C ASP A 456 -8.16 -11.85 11.66
N THR A 457 -8.28 -12.32 10.42
CA THR A 457 -8.43 -11.45 9.24
C THR A 457 -9.78 -11.64 8.52
N GLY A 458 -10.67 -12.47 9.08
CA GLY A 458 -11.95 -12.83 8.46
C GLY A 458 -12.84 -11.63 8.14
N MET A 459 -12.86 -10.61 9.01
CA MET A 459 -13.61 -9.37 8.78
C MET A 459 -13.26 -8.67 7.45
N TYR A 460 -11.99 -8.75 7.02
CA TYR A 460 -11.55 -8.13 5.76
C TYR A 460 -11.98 -8.91 4.53
N ALA A 461 -12.25 -10.21 4.64
CA ALA A 461 -12.79 -10.99 3.54
C ALA A 461 -14.21 -10.55 3.20
N ALA A 462 -15.08 -10.47 4.21
CA ALA A 462 -16.45 -9.99 4.05
C ALA A 462 -16.49 -8.53 3.57
N SER A 463 -15.70 -7.67 4.21
CA SER A 463 -15.61 -6.25 3.83
C SER A 463 -15.13 -6.05 2.39
N ARG A 464 -14.21 -6.87 1.88
CA ARG A 464 -13.75 -6.79 0.49
C ARG A 464 -14.87 -7.10 -0.51
N ILE A 465 -15.68 -8.12 -0.24
CA ILE A 465 -16.84 -8.47 -1.08
C ILE A 465 -17.84 -7.31 -1.08
N MET A 466 -18.21 -6.84 0.11
CA MET A 466 -19.15 -5.72 0.27
C MET A 466 -18.64 -4.45 -0.40
N ARG A 467 -17.34 -4.17 -0.34
CA ARG A 467 -16.73 -3.02 -1.01
C ARG A 467 -16.82 -3.13 -2.54
N GLY A 468 -16.68 -4.32 -3.11
CA GLY A 468 -16.86 -4.53 -4.54
C GLY A 468 -18.28 -4.22 -5.02
N LEU A 469 -19.28 -4.60 -4.21
CA LEU A 469 -20.70 -4.31 -4.46
C LEU A 469 -21.07 -2.84 -4.20
N GLN A 470 -20.44 -2.19 -3.22
CA GLN A 470 -20.70 -0.80 -2.83
C GLN A 470 -20.50 0.18 -3.99
N TYR A 471 -19.64 -0.13 -4.96
CA TYR A 471 -19.45 0.70 -6.17
C TYR A 471 -20.73 0.96 -6.96
N ILE A 472 -21.69 0.02 -6.89
CA ILE A 472 -22.99 0.17 -7.54
C ILE A 472 -23.79 1.25 -6.81
N TYR A 473 -23.72 1.30 -5.48
CA TYR A 473 -24.38 2.32 -4.67
C TYR A 473 -23.71 3.69 -4.79
N ASP A 474 -22.38 3.75 -4.72
CA ASP A 474 -21.64 5.02 -4.70
C ASP A 474 -21.55 5.67 -6.10
N PHE A 475 -21.46 4.88 -7.16
CA PHE A 475 -21.07 5.34 -8.51
C PHE A 475 -21.87 4.72 -9.66
N ASN A 476 -22.92 3.95 -9.38
CA ASN A 476 -23.60 3.10 -10.38
C ASN A 476 -22.63 2.16 -11.14
N LEU A 477 -21.47 1.83 -10.55
CA LEU A 477 -20.40 1.09 -11.21
C LEU A 477 -20.38 -0.37 -10.75
N ILE A 478 -20.42 -1.29 -11.70
CA ILE A 478 -20.29 -2.72 -11.42
C ILE A 478 -18.81 -3.13 -11.53
N CYS A 479 -18.20 -3.42 -10.39
CA CYS A 479 -16.82 -3.91 -10.30
C CYS A 479 -16.71 -5.40 -9.94
N ASP A 480 -17.80 -6.00 -9.47
CA ASP A 480 -17.90 -7.42 -9.12
C ASP A 480 -19.24 -8.00 -9.58
N TRP A 481 -19.21 -9.28 -9.94
CA TRP A 481 -20.37 -10.04 -10.42
C TRP A 481 -20.53 -11.36 -9.67
N TYR A 482 -21.77 -11.65 -9.26
CA TYR A 482 -22.20 -12.89 -8.62
C TYR A 482 -23.57 -13.30 -9.20
N ASP A 483 -23.61 -14.37 -10.00
CA ASP A 483 -24.84 -14.82 -10.67
C ASP A 483 -25.96 -15.16 -9.68
N ASP A 484 -25.64 -15.63 -8.48
CA ASP A 484 -26.63 -15.98 -7.45
C ASP A 484 -27.56 -14.80 -7.08
N ILE A 485 -27.06 -13.55 -7.19
CA ILE A 485 -27.84 -12.34 -6.90
C ILE A 485 -28.92 -12.10 -7.97
N LEU A 486 -28.76 -12.60 -9.21
CA LEU A 486 -29.78 -12.48 -10.25
C LEU A 486 -31.06 -13.27 -9.94
N TYR A 487 -30.97 -14.25 -9.04
CA TYR A 487 -32.03 -15.21 -8.72
C TYR A 487 -32.57 -15.06 -7.30
N SER A 488 -31.97 -14.19 -6.47
CA SER A 488 -32.32 -14.00 -5.05
C SER A 488 -33.70 -13.37 -4.82
N ASN A 489 -34.30 -12.71 -5.81
CA ASN A 489 -35.67 -12.17 -5.75
C ASN A 489 -36.77 -13.24 -5.89
N SER A 490 -36.45 -14.53 -5.72
CA SER A 490 -37.41 -15.63 -5.62
C SER A 490 -37.65 -16.08 -4.17
N LEU A 491 -37.71 -15.12 -3.24
CA LEU A 491 -38.30 -15.39 -1.92
C LEU A 491 -39.81 -15.64 -2.11
N PRO A 492 -40.37 -16.76 -1.61
CA PRO A 492 -41.79 -17.04 -1.76
C PRO A 492 -42.60 -15.91 -1.11
N GLU A 493 -43.69 -15.50 -1.78
CA GLU A 493 -44.68 -14.60 -1.17
C GLU A 493 -45.04 -15.13 0.22
N PRO A 494 -45.17 -14.26 1.23
CA PRO A 494 -45.63 -14.70 2.54
C PRO A 494 -46.99 -15.36 2.36
N GLU A 495 -47.08 -16.65 2.67
CA GLU A 495 -48.35 -17.36 2.77
C GLU A 495 -49.21 -16.59 3.78
N ASN A 496 -50.27 -15.95 3.28
CA ASN A 496 -51.34 -15.44 4.13
C ASN A 496 -51.97 -16.63 4.85
N ASN A 497 -51.64 -16.81 6.13
CA ASN A 497 -52.43 -17.58 7.09
C ASN A 497 -52.46 -16.86 8.44
#